data_AF-A0A7X8KUT3-F1
#
_entry.id   AF-A0A7X8KUT3-F1
#
_cell.length_a   1.000
_cell.length_b   1.000
_cell.length_c   1.000
_cell.angle_alpha   90.00
_cell.angle_beta   90.00
_cell.angle_gamma   90.00
#
_symmetry.space_group_name_H-M   'P 1'
#
loop_
_entity.id
_entity.type
_entity.pdbx_description
1 polymer ?
#
loop_
_entity_poly.entity_id
_entity_poly.type
_entity_poly.pdbx_seq_one_letter_code
_entity_poly.pdbx_strand_id
1 'polypeptide(L)'
;MKDGSASRIYLLDDRQVYVELTEKDGTADTNHAGGLAVYGDYLYLTNERTISVYNLADVLKASPGDRITSVYNFPLDVVSAFVHVEQDKLYVGEFYREENYPTDKSHHMTTDAGNKHYALMAVYALSKDAPYGFVKELPEYVYSITGLAQGVCLTQNGKICLSTSYGTANSHIYIYEDPAQQAPDLKFEIAGAQVPLFYLDDNHLQETIKLFPMTEELIAVNGRIYVMCESACNKYIFGKFTGNNYLYSFPAP
;
A
#
# COMPACT_ATOMS: atom_id res chain seq x y z
N MET A 1 14.02 -8.19 9.39
CA MET A 1 13.93 -9.58 8.86
C MET A 1 13.81 -10.61 10.01
N LYS A 2 13.32 -11.85 9.76
CA LYS A 2 13.17 -12.89 10.82
C LYS A 2 14.47 -13.26 11.54
N ASP A 3 15.61 -13.06 10.89
CA ASP A 3 16.95 -13.29 11.42
C ASP A 3 17.54 -12.07 12.14
N GLY A 4 16.76 -10.99 12.32
CA GLY A 4 17.22 -9.74 12.91
C GLY A 4 18.05 -8.86 11.97
N SER A 5 18.24 -9.26 10.72
CA SER A 5 18.91 -8.40 9.73
C SER A 5 18.01 -7.23 9.30
N ALA A 6 18.67 -6.16 8.85
CA ALA A 6 18.01 -4.99 8.29
C ALA A 6 17.11 -5.37 7.11
N SER A 7 15.98 -4.68 7.01
CA SER A 7 15.12 -4.68 5.85
C SER A 7 15.91 -4.20 4.63
N ARG A 8 15.56 -4.77 3.47
CA ARG A 8 16.33 -4.57 2.23
C ARG A 8 15.43 -4.11 1.10
N ILE A 9 15.96 -3.22 0.28
CA ILE A 9 15.38 -2.91 -1.02
C ILE A 9 16.24 -3.58 -2.08
N TYR A 10 15.59 -4.32 -2.98
CA TYR A 10 16.24 -4.94 -4.12
C TYR A 10 16.02 -4.07 -5.35
N LEU A 11 17.12 -3.62 -5.95
CA LEU A 11 17.12 -2.93 -7.23
C LEU A 11 17.31 -4.00 -8.31
N LEU A 12 16.31 -4.12 -9.18
CA LEU A 12 16.23 -5.13 -10.22
C LEU A 12 16.23 -4.43 -11.58
N ASP A 13 17.43 -4.21 -12.10
CA ASP A 13 17.68 -3.77 -13.48
C ASP A 13 18.82 -4.66 -14.05
N ASP A 14 19.68 -4.15 -14.93
CA ASP A 14 20.96 -4.79 -15.30
C ASP A 14 21.88 -5.07 -14.09
N ARG A 15 21.57 -4.50 -12.92
CA ARG A 15 22.24 -4.74 -11.64
C ARG A 15 21.27 -5.44 -10.70
N GLN A 16 21.72 -6.53 -10.06
CA GLN A 16 21.04 -7.14 -8.93
C GLN A 16 21.72 -6.66 -7.65
N VAL A 17 21.27 -5.51 -7.15
CA VAL A 17 21.84 -4.84 -5.97
C VAL A 17 20.80 -4.87 -4.87
N TYR A 18 21.24 -5.05 -3.63
CA TYR A 18 20.40 -4.79 -2.47
C TYR A 18 21.00 -3.67 -1.63
N VAL A 19 20.11 -2.92 -0.98
CA VAL A 19 20.42 -1.82 -0.07
C VAL A 19 19.85 -2.17 1.30
N GLU A 20 20.63 -1.98 2.36
CA GLU A 20 20.17 -2.13 3.75
C GLU A 20 19.55 -0.82 4.24
N LEU A 21 18.37 -0.91 4.85
CA LEU A 21 17.67 0.24 5.37
C LEU A 21 18.00 0.47 6.84
N THR A 22 18.17 1.74 7.19
CA THR A 22 18.42 2.18 8.56
C THR A 22 17.45 3.29 8.96
N GLU A 23 17.03 3.26 10.21
CA GLU A 23 16.24 4.30 10.84
C GLU A 23 17.06 5.59 10.98
N LYS A 24 16.39 6.72 11.26
CA LYS A 24 17.03 8.04 11.35
C LYS A 24 18.16 8.12 12.39
N ASP A 25 18.11 7.28 13.42
CA ASP A 25 19.15 7.18 14.46
C ASP A 25 20.34 6.27 14.03
N GLY A 26 20.30 5.73 12.82
CA GLY A 26 21.32 4.85 12.23
C GLY A 26 21.16 3.37 12.61
N THR A 27 20.16 3.01 13.41
CA THR A 27 19.87 1.61 13.72
C THR A 27 19.28 0.88 12.52
N ALA A 28 19.38 -0.45 12.50
CA ALA A 28 18.80 -1.25 11.42
C ALA A 28 17.27 -1.16 11.46
N ASP A 29 16.63 -0.86 10.32
CA ASP A 29 15.18 -1.05 10.19
C ASP A 29 14.91 -2.55 10.15
N THR A 30 14.31 -3.10 11.21
CA THR A 30 14.00 -4.53 11.29
C THR A 30 12.52 -4.86 11.07
N ASN A 31 11.70 -3.83 10.84
CA ASN A 31 10.24 -3.92 10.83
C ASN A 31 9.72 -4.58 9.55
N HIS A 32 8.46 -4.99 9.58
CA HIS A 32 7.79 -5.49 8.39
C HIS A 32 7.37 -4.32 7.49
N ALA A 33 7.90 -4.30 6.28
CA ALA A 33 7.53 -3.33 5.27
C ALA A 33 6.09 -3.59 4.79
N GLY A 34 5.25 -2.56 4.83
CA GLY A 34 3.94 -2.55 4.18
C GLY A 34 4.03 -2.27 2.68
N GLY A 35 5.08 -1.58 2.19
CA GLY A 35 5.25 -1.39 0.75
C GLY A 35 6.19 -0.23 0.42
N LEU A 36 6.41 -0.02 -0.88
CA LEU A 36 7.28 1.04 -1.40
C LEU A 36 6.52 1.88 -2.44
N ALA A 37 6.66 3.20 -2.35
CA ALA A 37 6.13 4.11 -3.36
C ALA A 37 7.10 5.25 -3.64
N VAL A 38 7.08 5.79 -4.86
CA VAL A 38 8.00 6.85 -5.31
C VAL A 38 7.21 8.10 -5.71
N TYR A 39 7.69 9.26 -5.30
CA TYR A 39 7.18 10.55 -5.75
C TYR A 39 8.29 11.60 -5.82
N GLY A 40 8.48 12.20 -6.99
CA GLY A 40 9.56 13.17 -7.20
C GLY A 40 10.92 12.55 -6.85
N ASP A 41 11.64 13.19 -5.94
CA ASP A 41 12.99 12.77 -5.51
C ASP A 41 12.97 11.81 -4.30
N TYR A 42 11.79 11.37 -3.87
CA TYR A 42 11.62 10.60 -2.63
C TYR A 42 11.11 9.18 -2.89
N LEU A 43 11.63 8.26 -2.08
CA LEU A 43 11.11 6.91 -1.90
C LEU A 43 10.47 6.82 -0.51
N TYR A 44 9.22 6.42 -0.45
CA TYR A 44 8.48 6.15 0.78
C TYR A 44 8.46 4.66 1.05
N LEU A 45 8.71 4.32 2.29
CA LEU A 45 8.51 3.00 2.86
C LEU A 45 7.53 3.14 4.02
N THR A 46 6.44 2.40 3.99
CA THR A 46 5.63 2.23 5.21
C THR A 46 6.12 1.01 5.96
N ASN A 47 6.28 1.12 7.27
CA ASN A 47 6.61 0.02 8.17
C ASN A 47 5.70 0.08 9.41
N GLU A 48 4.78 -0.86 9.52
CA GLU A 48 3.74 -0.87 10.55
C GLU A 48 3.02 0.50 10.65
N ARG A 49 3.26 1.26 11.73
CA ARG A 49 2.66 2.57 11.99
C ARG A 49 3.57 3.74 11.67
N THR A 50 4.48 3.62 10.72
CA THR A 50 5.41 4.70 10.35
C THR A 50 5.55 4.80 8.84
N ILE A 51 5.69 6.02 8.34
CA ILE A 51 6.27 6.31 7.02
C ILE A 51 7.71 6.73 7.23
N SER A 52 8.63 6.08 6.54
CA SER A 52 10.03 6.47 6.41
C SER A 52 10.28 6.97 4.99
N VAL A 53 10.93 8.13 4.88
CA VAL A 53 11.27 8.79 3.61
C VAL A 53 12.76 8.67 3.36
N TYR A 54 13.13 8.29 2.15
CA TYR A 54 14.51 8.17 1.69
C TYR A 54 14.71 9.04 0.44
N ASN A 55 15.93 9.55 0.25
CA ASN A 55 16.30 10.15 -1.03
C ASN A 55 16.36 9.05 -2.10
N LEU A 56 15.54 9.16 -3.14
CA LEU A 56 15.51 8.18 -4.21
C LEU A 56 16.86 8.05 -4.91
N ALA A 57 17.54 9.18 -5.13
CA ALA A 57 18.85 9.19 -5.78
C ALA A 57 19.91 8.39 -5.01
N ASP A 58 19.88 8.42 -3.68
CA ASP A 58 20.82 7.68 -2.83
C ASP A 58 20.55 6.17 -2.93
N VAL A 59 19.27 5.78 -2.91
CA VAL A 59 18.87 4.39 -3.11
C VAL A 59 19.29 3.89 -4.49
N LEU A 60 18.99 4.62 -5.57
CA LEU A 60 19.28 4.18 -6.95
C LEU A 60 20.79 4.10 -7.25
N LYS A 61 21.61 4.93 -6.60
CA LYS A 61 23.08 4.98 -6.80
C LYS A 61 23.83 4.02 -5.89
N ALA A 62 23.16 3.40 -4.92
CA ALA A 62 23.77 2.50 -3.96
C ALA A 62 24.50 1.32 -4.63
N SER A 63 25.58 0.89 -3.97
CA SER A 63 26.32 -0.33 -4.24
C SER A 63 25.77 -1.49 -3.39
N PRO A 64 26.05 -2.76 -3.76
CA PRO A 64 25.62 -3.92 -2.96
C PRO A 64 26.02 -3.83 -1.50
N GLY A 65 25.02 -3.86 -0.61
CA GLY A 65 25.22 -3.83 0.84
C GLY A 65 25.42 -2.44 1.44
N ASP A 66 25.30 -1.38 0.64
CA ASP A 66 25.25 -0.02 1.17
C ASP A 66 24.07 0.15 2.14
N ARG A 67 24.27 1.01 3.15
CA ARG A 67 23.25 1.39 4.12
C ARG A 67 22.71 2.76 3.78
N ILE A 68 21.39 2.87 3.67
CA ILE A 68 20.72 4.15 3.43
C ILE A 68 19.84 4.46 4.63
N THR A 69 19.97 5.68 5.13
CA THR A 69 19.25 6.18 6.31
C THR A 69 18.06 7.01 5.87
N SER A 70 16.92 6.85 6.56
CA SER A 70 15.76 7.69 6.32
C SER A 70 16.07 9.16 6.61
N VAL A 71 15.70 10.04 5.68
CA VAL A 71 15.85 11.49 5.81
C VAL A 71 14.71 12.11 6.62
N TYR A 72 13.58 11.40 6.69
CA TYR A 72 12.40 11.80 7.45
C TYR A 72 11.58 10.59 7.88
N ASN A 73 10.82 10.75 8.95
CA ASN A 73 9.78 9.81 9.34
C ASN A 73 8.67 10.52 10.13
N PHE A 74 7.46 9.97 10.06
CA PHE A 74 6.35 10.37 10.92
C PHE A 74 5.39 9.19 11.17
N PRO A 75 4.70 9.18 12.32
CA PRO A 75 3.81 8.08 12.69
C PRO A 75 2.49 8.10 11.89
N LEU A 76 1.90 6.92 11.75
CA LEU A 76 0.60 6.65 11.14
C LEU A 76 -0.40 6.18 12.20
N ASP A 77 -1.64 6.62 12.07
CA ASP A 77 -2.77 6.08 12.86
C ASP A 77 -3.34 4.77 12.29
N VAL A 78 -2.87 4.36 11.11
CA VAL A 78 -3.15 3.07 10.47
C VAL A 78 -1.95 2.12 10.62
N VAL A 79 -2.21 0.81 10.72
CA VAL A 79 -1.14 -0.20 10.56
C VAL A 79 -1.00 -0.53 9.08
N SER A 80 -0.01 0.08 8.42
CA SER A 80 0.19 -0.06 6.98
C SER A 80 0.47 -1.51 6.57
N ALA A 81 -0.24 -1.95 5.55
CA ALA A 81 -0.04 -3.19 4.82
C ALA A 81 0.25 -2.97 3.33
N PHE A 82 0.00 -1.77 2.80
CA PHE A 82 0.31 -1.39 1.41
C PHE A 82 0.44 0.12 1.27
N VAL A 83 1.19 0.57 0.27
CA VAL A 83 1.34 1.99 -0.08
C VAL A 83 1.41 2.19 -1.57
N HIS A 84 0.73 3.22 -2.07
CA HIS A 84 0.70 3.56 -3.49
C HIS A 84 0.80 5.07 -3.69
N VAL A 85 1.37 5.49 -4.82
CA VAL A 85 1.35 6.90 -5.25
C VAL A 85 0.68 7.00 -6.61
N GLU A 86 -0.31 7.87 -6.70
CA GLU A 86 -0.96 8.27 -7.95
C GLU A 86 -1.31 9.75 -7.86
N GLN A 87 -1.14 10.51 -8.95
CA GLN A 87 -1.61 11.90 -9.08
C GLN A 87 -1.43 12.77 -7.82
N ASP A 88 -0.18 13.00 -7.41
CA ASP A 88 0.17 13.83 -6.23
C ASP A 88 -0.52 13.36 -4.93
N LYS A 89 -0.89 12.08 -4.81
CA LYS A 89 -1.47 11.49 -3.61
C LYS A 89 -0.74 10.20 -3.22
N LEU A 90 -0.55 10.02 -1.92
CA LEU A 90 -0.02 8.80 -1.31
C LEU A 90 -1.15 8.07 -0.57
N TYR A 91 -1.44 6.84 -0.97
CA TYR A 91 -2.46 5.97 -0.40
C TYR A 91 -1.78 4.98 0.53
N VAL A 92 -2.23 4.86 1.77
CA VAL A 92 -1.68 3.95 2.77
C VAL A 92 -2.82 3.19 3.42
N GLY A 93 -2.85 1.87 3.28
CA GLY A 93 -3.99 1.08 3.77
C GLY A 93 -3.63 -0.04 4.70
N GLU A 94 -4.63 -0.47 5.46
CA GLU A 94 -4.51 -1.54 6.45
C GLU A 94 -4.92 -2.90 5.88
N PHE A 95 -4.35 -3.93 6.51
CA PHE A 95 -4.82 -5.31 6.36
C PHE A 95 -5.57 -5.73 7.63
N TYR A 96 -6.82 -6.19 7.49
CA TYR A 96 -7.60 -6.75 8.58
C TYR A 96 -7.85 -8.25 8.41
N ARG A 97 -7.58 -9.02 9.46
CA ARG A 97 -8.07 -10.38 9.68
C ARG A 97 -8.28 -10.64 11.18
N GLU A 98 -9.51 -10.96 11.57
CA GLU A 98 -9.94 -11.02 12.98
C GLU A 98 -8.99 -11.79 13.92
N GLU A 99 -8.51 -12.96 13.52
CA GLU A 99 -7.74 -13.85 14.41
C GLU A 99 -6.31 -13.36 14.71
N ASN A 100 -5.65 -12.70 13.76
CA ASN A 100 -4.20 -12.48 13.84
C ASN A 100 -3.72 -11.11 13.34
N TYR A 101 -4.59 -10.33 12.69
CA TYR A 101 -4.30 -8.98 12.23
C TYR A 101 -5.50 -8.06 12.51
N PRO A 102 -5.81 -7.80 13.79
CA PRO A 102 -6.86 -6.86 14.13
C PRO A 102 -6.39 -5.43 13.81
N THR A 103 -7.32 -4.65 13.26
CA THR A 103 -7.22 -3.18 13.16
C THR A 103 -7.91 -2.55 14.36
N ASP A 104 -7.78 -1.23 14.50
CA ASP A 104 -8.50 -0.51 15.55
C ASP A 104 -10.02 -0.66 15.35
N LYS A 105 -10.78 -0.89 16.43
CA LYS A 105 -12.23 -1.04 16.36
C LYS A 105 -12.93 0.23 15.88
N SER A 106 -12.31 1.40 16.06
CA SER A 106 -12.81 2.66 15.51
C SER A 106 -12.80 2.68 13.97
N HIS A 107 -12.01 1.82 13.33
CA HIS A 107 -11.96 1.66 11.88
C HIS A 107 -13.07 0.72 11.35
N HIS A 108 -13.82 0.07 12.24
CA HIS A 108 -14.86 -0.89 11.87
C HIS A 108 -16.20 -0.20 11.67
N MET A 109 -16.78 -0.36 10.49
CA MET A 109 -18.02 0.31 10.13
C MET A 109 -18.92 -0.55 9.24
N THR A 110 -20.20 -0.16 9.22
CA THR A 110 -21.18 -0.69 8.27
C THR A 110 -21.52 0.43 7.32
N THR A 111 -21.31 0.20 6.03
CA THR A 111 -21.58 1.21 5.01
C THR A 111 -23.08 1.32 4.72
N ASP A 112 -23.47 2.33 3.96
CA ASP A 112 -24.87 2.54 3.56
C ASP A 112 -25.37 1.44 2.64
N ALA A 113 -24.49 0.81 1.85
CA ALA A 113 -24.79 -0.41 1.09
C ALA A 113 -24.90 -1.68 1.97
N GLY A 114 -24.55 -1.59 3.26
CA GLY A 114 -24.61 -2.70 4.20
C GLY A 114 -23.32 -3.53 4.31
N ASN A 115 -22.26 -3.17 3.58
CA ASN A 115 -20.97 -3.84 3.66
C ASN A 115 -20.35 -3.66 5.06
N LYS A 116 -19.63 -4.67 5.54
CA LYS A 116 -18.84 -4.59 6.77
C LYS A 116 -17.39 -4.30 6.42
N HIS A 117 -16.94 -3.12 6.77
CA HIS A 117 -15.57 -2.67 6.58
C HIS A 117 -14.84 -2.69 7.92
N TYR A 118 -13.59 -3.09 7.88
CA TYR A 118 -12.77 -3.32 9.06
C TYR A 118 -11.40 -2.66 8.96
N ALA A 119 -11.13 -1.91 7.90
CA ALA A 119 -9.84 -1.31 7.64
C ALA A 119 -10.02 0.07 7.02
N LEU A 120 -8.97 0.90 7.13
CA LEU A 120 -8.89 2.19 6.45
C LEU A 120 -7.81 2.21 5.39
N MET A 121 -7.99 3.10 4.41
CA MET A 121 -6.95 3.56 3.50
C MET A 121 -6.86 5.09 3.58
N ALA A 122 -5.80 5.60 4.19
CA ALA A 122 -5.53 7.01 4.35
C ALA A 122 -4.87 7.59 3.10
N VAL A 123 -5.31 8.78 2.67
CA VAL A 123 -4.79 9.45 1.47
C VAL A 123 -4.14 10.78 1.86
N TYR A 124 -2.84 10.88 1.65
CA TYR A 124 -2.05 12.07 1.94
C TYR A 124 -1.79 12.86 0.66
N ALA A 125 -2.00 14.18 0.72
CA ALA A 125 -1.66 15.07 -0.36
C ALA A 125 -0.14 15.26 -0.46
N LEU A 126 0.39 15.11 -1.67
CA LEU A 126 1.79 15.31 -1.99
C LEU A 126 2.00 16.58 -2.83
N SER A 127 3.21 17.12 -2.78
CA SER A 127 3.66 18.18 -3.68
C SER A 127 5.19 18.16 -3.77
N LYS A 128 5.72 18.36 -4.98
CA LYS A 128 7.18 18.44 -5.22
C LYS A 128 7.83 19.63 -4.52
N ASP A 129 7.07 20.66 -4.21
CA ASP A 129 7.55 21.86 -3.51
C ASP A 129 7.48 21.70 -1.99
N ALA A 130 6.86 20.64 -1.48
CA ALA A 130 6.70 20.40 -0.06
C ALA A 130 7.89 19.61 0.53
N PRO A 131 8.29 19.88 1.80
CA PRO A 131 9.32 19.11 2.47
C PRO A 131 9.00 17.62 2.47
N TYR A 132 9.93 16.80 1.98
CA TYR A 132 9.77 15.34 1.89
C TYR A 132 8.55 14.90 1.06
N GLY A 133 8.02 15.78 0.22
CA GLY A 133 6.88 15.53 -0.64
C GLY A 133 5.52 15.69 0.02
N PHE A 134 5.41 15.88 1.35
CA PHE A 134 4.11 15.93 2.05
C PHE A 134 3.61 17.36 2.22
N VAL A 135 2.39 17.65 1.72
CA VAL A 135 1.74 18.95 1.96
C VAL A 135 1.46 19.12 3.47
N LYS A 136 1.01 18.05 4.13
CA LYS A 136 0.82 17.93 5.58
C LYS A 136 1.00 16.48 6.02
N GLU A 137 1.39 16.27 7.27
CA GLU A 137 1.36 14.96 7.96
C GLU A 137 -0.05 14.62 8.45
N LEU A 138 -1.05 14.89 7.62
CA LEU A 138 -2.45 14.62 7.89
C LEU A 138 -3.10 14.17 6.59
N PRO A 139 -3.84 13.05 6.56
CA PRO A 139 -4.59 12.65 5.38
C PRO A 139 -5.54 13.76 4.94
N GLU A 140 -5.66 13.97 3.63
CA GLU A 140 -6.70 14.84 3.08
C GLU A 140 -8.09 14.21 3.29
N TYR A 141 -8.15 12.87 3.24
CA TYR A 141 -9.33 12.05 3.52
C TYR A 141 -8.93 10.59 3.74
N VAL A 142 -9.89 9.77 4.14
CA VAL A 142 -9.74 8.31 4.29
C VAL A 142 -10.82 7.57 3.49
N TYR A 143 -10.49 6.40 2.97
CA TYR A 143 -11.48 5.42 2.54
C TYR A 143 -11.69 4.38 3.63
N SER A 144 -12.94 4.02 3.86
CA SER A 144 -13.29 2.78 4.55
C SER A 144 -13.25 1.63 3.56
N ILE A 145 -12.53 0.57 3.90
CA ILE A 145 -12.27 -0.55 3.00
C ILE A 145 -12.59 -1.90 3.66
N THR A 146 -12.86 -2.88 2.80
CA THR A 146 -13.04 -4.28 3.22
C THR A 146 -11.79 -4.85 3.87
N GLY A 147 -11.95 -5.95 4.61
CA GLY A 147 -10.83 -6.70 5.15
C GLY A 147 -10.01 -7.42 4.07
N LEU A 148 -8.89 -8.00 4.48
CA LEU A 148 -7.96 -8.71 3.61
C LEU A 148 -7.35 -7.88 2.47
N ALA A 149 -7.45 -6.54 2.51
CA ALA A 149 -6.84 -5.65 1.53
C ALA A 149 -5.32 -5.72 1.55
N GLN A 150 -4.70 -5.82 0.37
CA GLN A 150 -3.26 -6.09 0.22
C GLN A 150 -2.54 -5.10 -0.70
N GLY A 151 -3.27 -4.26 -1.43
CA GLY A 151 -2.68 -3.39 -2.42
C GLY A 151 -3.73 -2.56 -3.13
N VAL A 152 -3.30 -1.43 -3.68
CA VAL A 152 -4.15 -0.53 -4.46
C VAL A 152 -3.41 -0.01 -5.67
N CYS A 153 -4.12 0.17 -6.78
CA CYS A 153 -3.67 1.05 -7.86
C CYS A 153 -4.87 1.79 -8.44
N LEU A 154 -4.61 2.86 -9.17
CA LEU A 154 -5.64 3.58 -9.90
C LEU A 154 -5.48 3.37 -11.41
N THR A 155 -6.58 3.20 -12.11
CA THR A 155 -6.58 3.12 -13.58
C THR A 155 -6.40 4.51 -14.20
N GLN A 156 -6.16 4.57 -15.52
CA GLN A 156 -6.04 5.84 -16.24
C GLN A 156 -7.31 6.71 -16.20
N ASN A 157 -8.49 6.10 -16.04
CA ASN A 157 -9.76 6.79 -15.87
C ASN A 157 -10.10 7.08 -14.39
N GLY A 158 -9.18 6.82 -13.45
CA GLY A 158 -9.33 7.16 -12.04
C GLY A 158 -10.11 6.14 -11.20
N LYS A 159 -10.42 4.95 -11.74
CA LYS A 159 -11.04 3.88 -10.96
C LYS A 159 -10.04 3.32 -9.95
N ILE A 160 -10.52 2.97 -8.77
CA ILE A 160 -9.72 2.38 -7.70
C ILE A 160 -9.77 0.86 -7.84
N CYS A 161 -8.61 0.22 -7.97
CA CYS A 161 -8.47 -1.23 -7.95
C CYS A 161 -7.86 -1.66 -6.61
N LEU A 162 -8.64 -2.35 -5.77
CA LEU A 162 -8.21 -2.85 -4.47
C LEU A 162 -8.01 -4.37 -4.55
N SER A 163 -6.78 -4.85 -4.32
CA SER A 163 -6.53 -6.29 -4.17
C SER A 163 -6.89 -6.76 -2.77
N THR A 164 -7.48 -7.96 -2.70
CA THR A 164 -7.72 -8.65 -1.44
C THR A 164 -7.26 -10.09 -1.51
N SER A 165 -6.55 -10.56 -0.49
CA SER A 165 -6.11 -11.95 -0.43
C SER A 165 -5.70 -12.39 0.97
N TYR A 166 -5.78 -13.71 1.21
CA TYR A 166 -5.14 -14.34 2.35
C TYR A 166 -4.94 -15.85 2.13
N GLY A 167 -3.72 -16.32 2.35
CA GLY A 167 -3.38 -17.73 2.28
C GLY A 167 -3.74 -18.36 0.92
N THR A 168 -4.30 -19.55 0.94
CA THR A 168 -4.60 -20.33 -0.28
C THR A 168 -5.98 -20.08 -0.87
N ALA A 169 -6.76 -19.17 -0.29
CA ALA A 169 -8.05 -18.77 -0.85
C ALA A 169 -7.85 -17.96 -2.14
N ASN A 170 -8.87 -17.94 -3.02
CA ASN A 170 -8.80 -17.09 -4.21
C ASN A 170 -8.70 -15.62 -3.78
N SER A 171 -7.82 -14.89 -4.46
CA SER A 171 -7.73 -13.44 -4.31
C SER A 171 -8.80 -12.76 -5.16
N HIS A 172 -9.07 -11.49 -4.86
CA HIS A 172 -9.96 -10.67 -5.67
C HIS A 172 -9.33 -9.31 -5.93
N ILE A 173 -9.63 -8.72 -7.09
CA ILE A 173 -9.50 -7.28 -7.30
C ILE A 173 -10.91 -6.73 -7.40
N TYR A 174 -11.23 -5.81 -6.50
CA TYR A 174 -12.46 -5.02 -6.56
C TYR A 174 -12.16 -3.71 -7.26
N ILE A 175 -12.96 -3.37 -8.27
CA ILE A 175 -12.79 -2.17 -9.09
C ILE A 175 -13.95 -1.24 -8.81
N TYR A 176 -13.64 -0.06 -8.30
CA TYR A 176 -14.62 0.94 -7.87
C TYR A 176 -14.50 2.20 -8.70
N GLU A 177 -15.62 2.89 -8.93
CA GLU A 177 -15.59 4.33 -9.19
C GLU A 177 -15.09 5.03 -7.93
N ASP A 178 -14.30 6.11 -8.08
CA ASP A 178 -13.76 6.83 -6.92
C ASP A 178 -14.86 7.63 -6.20
N PRO A 179 -15.25 7.26 -4.96
CA PRO A 179 -16.28 7.99 -4.22
C PRO A 179 -15.80 9.38 -3.79
N ALA A 180 -14.49 9.66 -3.78
CA ALA A 180 -13.95 10.98 -3.44
C ALA A 180 -14.27 12.07 -4.48
N GLN A 181 -14.91 11.70 -5.60
CA GLN A 181 -15.48 12.64 -6.57
C GLN A 181 -16.86 13.18 -6.14
N GLN A 182 -17.42 12.67 -5.03
CA GLN A 182 -18.74 13.04 -4.51
C GLN A 182 -18.62 13.68 -3.11
N ALA A 183 -19.77 14.01 -2.50
CA ALA A 183 -19.78 14.43 -1.10
C ALA A 183 -19.36 13.27 -0.19
N PRO A 184 -18.61 13.52 0.89
CA PRO A 184 -18.19 12.47 1.79
C PRO A 184 -19.37 11.85 2.54
N ASP A 185 -19.29 10.55 2.77
CA ASP A 185 -20.28 9.79 3.54
C ASP A 185 -20.27 10.24 5.00
N LEU A 186 -19.07 10.42 5.57
CA LEU A 186 -18.87 10.81 6.97
C LEU A 186 -17.68 11.75 7.15
N LYS A 187 -17.51 12.21 8.40
CA LYS A 187 -16.23 12.70 8.91
C LYS A 187 -15.62 11.65 9.82
N PHE A 188 -14.30 11.54 9.81
CA PHE A 188 -13.54 10.59 10.59
C PHE A 188 -12.40 11.29 11.34
N GLU A 189 -12.17 10.89 12.59
CA GLU A 189 -11.07 11.42 13.40
C GLU A 189 -9.80 10.60 13.17
N ILE A 190 -8.75 11.24 12.64
CA ILE A 190 -7.43 10.63 12.45
C ILE A 190 -6.35 11.68 12.72
N ALA A 191 -5.25 11.29 13.35
CA ALA A 191 -4.19 12.19 13.81
C ALA A 191 -4.70 13.42 14.62
N GLY A 192 -5.77 13.24 15.39
CA GLY A 192 -6.39 14.30 16.18
C GLY A 192 -7.13 15.37 15.36
N ALA A 193 -7.44 15.11 14.08
CA ALA A 193 -8.21 16.00 13.22
C ALA A 193 -9.35 15.26 12.51
N GLN A 194 -10.41 16.02 12.19
CA GLN A 194 -11.56 15.51 11.44
C GLN A 194 -11.30 15.65 9.93
N VAL A 195 -11.29 14.53 9.23
CA VAL A 195 -11.11 14.45 7.77
C VAL A 195 -12.36 13.84 7.11
N PRO A 196 -12.61 14.08 5.81
CA PRO A 196 -13.64 13.37 5.07
C PRO A 196 -13.39 11.86 5.04
N LEU A 197 -14.47 11.08 5.11
CA LEU A 197 -14.45 9.64 4.92
C LEU A 197 -15.38 9.24 3.77
N PHE A 198 -14.88 8.34 2.94
CA PHE A 198 -15.61 7.77 1.81
C PHE A 198 -15.70 6.24 1.93
N TYR A 199 -16.85 5.65 1.61
CA TYR A 199 -17.03 4.21 1.58
C TYR A 199 -16.59 3.63 0.23
N LEU A 200 -15.64 2.69 0.25
CA LEU A 200 -15.29 1.91 -0.93
C LEU A 200 -16.12 0.62 -0.97
N ASP A 201 -17.42 0.78 -1.25
CA ASP A 201 -18.45 -0.25 -1.04
C ASP A 201 -19.24 -0.62 -2.31
N ASP A 202 -20.32 -1.40 -2.16
CA ASP A 202 -21.12 -1.89 -3.29
C ASP A 202 -21.86 -0.78 -4.06
N ASN A 203 -22.02 0.43 -3.50
CA ASN A 203 -22.56 1.57 -4.27
C ASN A 203 -21.58 2.07 -5.33
N HIS A 204 -20.29 1.82 -5.14
CA HIS A 204 -19.21 2.27 -6.02
C HIS A 204 -18.57 1.12 -6.81
N LEU A 205 -18.82 -0.14 -6.43
CA LEU A 205 -18.26 -1.32 -7.08
C LEU A 205 -18.77 -1.49 -8.51
N GLN A 206 -17.84 -1.56 -9.46
CA GLN A 206 -18.12 -1.78 -10.89
C GLN A 206 -17.87 -3.23 -11.30
N GLU A 207 -16.77 -3.81 -10.84
CA GLU A 207 -16.34 -5.14 -11.27
C GLU A 207 -15.54 -5.85 -10.16
N THR A 208 -15.68 -7.17 -10.12
CA THR A 208 -14.87 -8.05 -9.27
C THR A 208 -14.14 -9.06 -10.14
N ILE A 209 -12.81 -9.03 -10.10
CA ILE A 209 -11.95 -9.99 -10.79
C ILE A 209 -11.44 -11.00 -9.78
N LYS A 210 -11.62 -12.28 -10.09
CA LYS A 210 -11.10 -13.38 -9.29
C LYS A 210 -9.70 -13.79 -9.76
N LEU A 211 -8.76 -13.92 -8.83
CA LEU A 211 -7.36 -14.21 -9.10
C LEU A 211 -6.83 -15.39 -8.28
N PHE A 212 -5.60 -15.79 -8.61
CA PHE A 212 -4.84 -16.78 -7.87
C PHE A 212 -4.57 -16.33 -6.42
N PRO A 213 -4.34 -17.26 -5.48
CA PRO A 213 -4.09 -16.95 -4.08
C PRO A 213 -2.86 -16.05 -3.85
N MET A 214 -2.90 -15.30 -2.74
CA MET A 214 -1.83 -14.39 -2.30
C MET A 214 -1.43 -13.36 -3.37
N THR A 215 -2.43 -12.75 -4.02
CA THR A 215 -2.23 -11.50 -4.77
C THR A 215 -2.00 -10.36 -3.78
N GLU A 216 -1.00 -9.54 -4.04
CA GLU A 216 -0.60 -8.45 -3.14
C GLU A 216 -0.60 -7.13 -3.94
N GLU A 217 0.57 -6.61 -4.27
CA GLU A 217 0.73 -5.32 -4.93
C GLU A 217 0.14 -5.28 -6.35
N LEU A 218 -0.45 -4.14 -6.68
CA LEU A 218 -0.98 -3.81 -7.99
C LEU A 218 -0.25 -2.59 -8.56
N ILE A 219 -0.05 -2.56 -9.87
CA ILE A 219 0.36 -1.33 -10.57
C ILE A 219 -0.35 -1.20 -11.90
N ALA A 220 -0.90 -0.02 -12.18
CA ALA A 220 -1.52 0.30 -13.45
C ALA A 220 -0.52 1.03 -14.36
N VAL A 221 -0.21 0.45 -15.52
CA VAL A 221 0.72 1.05 -16.49
C VAL A 221 0.19 0.81 -17.89
N ASN A 222 0.13 1.86 -18.71
CA ASN A 222 -0.24 1.78 -20.13
C ASN A 222 -1.55 1.02 -20.40
N GLY A 223 -2.60 1.32 -19.62
CA GLY A 223 -3.93 0.71 -19.76
C GLY A 223 -3.98 -0.76 -19.36
N ARG A 224 -3.03 -1.23 -18.53
CA ARG A 224 -3.01 -2.58 -17.98
C ARG A 224 -2.79 -2.54 -16.48
N ILE A 225 -3.39 -3.49 -15.77
CA ILE A 225 -3.11 -3.74 -14.36
C ILE A 225 -2.17 -4.92 -14.28
N TYR A 226 -1.04 -4.72 -13.61
CA TYR A 226 -0.04 -5.74 -13.31
C TYR A 226 -0.20 -6.19 -11.87
N VAL A 227 -0.05 -7.50 -11.65
CA VAL A 227 -0.35 -8.16 -10.40
C VAL A 227 0.87 -8.93 -9.90
N MET A 228 1.33 -8.60 -8.69
CA MET A 228 2.35 -9.36 -7.98
C MET A 228 1.71 -10.33 -6.98
N CYS A 229 2.38 -11.46 -6.75
CA CYS A 229 1.93 -12.47 -5.81
C CYS A 229 2.99 -12.66 -4.72
N GLU A 230 2.62 -12.54 -3.44
CA GLU A 230 3.52 -12.86 -2.30
C GLU A 230 4.01 -14.32 -2.42
N SER A 231 3.15 -15.18 -2.99
CA SER A 231 3.43 -16.60 -3.24
C SER A 231 4.53 -16.87 -4.29
N ALA A 232 5.06 -15.84 -4.97
CA ALA A 232 6.25 -15.94 -5.80
C ALA A 232 7.53 -16.24 -4.98
N CYS A 233 7.54 -15.87 -3.69
CA CYS A 233 8.74 -16.00 -2.86
C CYS A 233 8.98 -17.43 -2.34
N ASN A 234 10.22 -17.72 -1.91
CA ASN A 234 10.59 -19.05 -1.40
C ASN A 234 9.84 -19.48 -0.13
N LYS A 235 9.35 -18.52 0.67
CA LYS A 235 8.58 -18.79 1.89
C LYS A 235 7.28 -19.52 1.58
N TYR A 236 6.66 -19.22 0.44
CA TYR A 236 5.40 -19.80 0.01
C TYR A 236 5.60 -20.60 -1.27
N ILE A 237 6.45 -21.63 -1.19
CA ILE A 237 6.88 -22.44 -2.34
C ILE A 237 5.72 -22.96 -3.21
N PHE A 238 4.52 -23.12 -2.63
CA PHE A 238 3.32 -23.55 -3.36
C PHE A 238 3.01 -22.66 -4.57
N GLY A 239 3.25 -21.35 -4.48
CA GLY A 239 2.97 -20.42 -5.59
C GLY A 239 3.79 -20.75 -6.84
N LYS A 240 5.01 -21.30 -6.67
CA LYS A 240 5.83 -21.77 -7.78
C LYS A 240 5.24 -22.99 -8.50
N PHE A 241 4.43 -23.79 -7.81
CA PHE A 241 3.73 -24.92 -8.42
C PHE A 241 2.41 -24.53 -9.07
N THR A 242 1.86 -23.35 -8.74
CA THR A 242 0.59 -22.84 -9.28
C THR A 242 0.76 -21.73 -10.32
N GLY A 243 1.99 -21.42 -10.71
CA GLY A 243 2.31 -20.38 -11.71
C GLY A 243 2.47 -18.97 -11.13
N ASN A 244 2.30 -18.77 -9.83
CA ASN A 244 2.37 -17.45 -9.19
C ASN A 244 3.78 -16.84 -9.14
N ASN A 245 4.76 -17.47 -9.80
CA ASN A 245 6.13 -16.96 -9.96
C ASN A 245 6.29 -16.00 -11.16
N TYR A 246 5.21 -15.70 -11.90
CA TYR A 246 5.20 -14.74 -13.00
C TYR A 246 4.48 -13.45 -12.60
N LEU A 247 4.82 -12.36 -13.29
CA LEU A 247 4.03 -11.13 -13.27
C LEU A 247 2.86 -11.28 -14.25
N TYR A 248 1.64 -11.22 -13.73
CA TYR A 248 0.43 -11.29 -14.55
C TYR A 248 -0.08 -9.89 -14.88
N SER A 249 -0.72 -9.73 -16.04
CA SER A 249 -1.44 -8.50 -16.35
C SER A 249 -2.68 -8.73 -17.19
N PHE A 250 -3.65 -7.84 -17.02
CA PHE A 250 -4.87 -7.79 -17.81
C PHE A 250 -5.19 -6.33 -18.20
N PRO A 251 -5.98 -6.10 -19.27
CA PRO A 251 -6.39 -4.75 -19.64
C PRO A 251 -7.16 -4.06 -18.51
N ALA A 252 -6.85 -2.79 -18.23
CA ALA A 252 -7.61 -1.99 -17.30
C ALA A 252 -8.99 -1.65 -17.89
N PRO A 253 -10.06 -1.60 -17.07
CA PRO A 253 -11.41 -1.25 -17.50
C PRO A 253 -11.67 0.26 -17.63
#